data_AF-A0A2N6SD14-F1
#
_entry.id   AF-A0A2N6SD14-F1
#
_cell.length_a   1.000
_cell.length_b   1.000
_cell.length_c   1.000
_cell.angle_alpha   90.00
_cell.angle_beta   90.00
_cell.angle_gamma   90.00
#
_symmetry.space_group_name_H-M   'P 1'
#
loop_
_entity.id
_entity.type
_entity.pdbx_description
1 polymer ?
#
loop_
_entity_poly.entity_id
_entity_poly.type
_entity_poly.pdbx_seq_one_letter_code
_entity_poly.pdbx_strand_id
1 'polypeptide(L)'
;MKVLRKLLAFLVVIALLGGGAVYALQPSEDIKPSEKLSSVNSSMDLASLNKEFISNVSYSNSKLSTSLKIDNEMFLSILNHATKDSAEIQEGSYKLVGNRVAAKLPVQLSFINSEISSNIKLSGSNNKIELTLEDAKIGKVPIPDFALEKYLKEYLTGTGVSVNGNVITINKVELPVKLEGIEVSNGMINVSASLTNEQLLQYGSQALKGYLGA
;
A
#
# COMPACT_ATOMS: atom_id res chain seq x y z
N MET A 1 -3.54 16.32 3.92
CA MET A 1 -4.56 15.64 3.06
C MET A 1 -4.02 15.12 1.73
N LYS A 2 -3.15 15.83 0.99
CA LYS A 2 -2.61 15.36 -0.31
C LYS A 2 -1.59 14.19 -0.22
N VAL A 3 -0.81 14.15 0.86
CA VAL A 3 0.26 13.14 1.10
C VAL A 3 -0.30 11.75 1.34
N LEU A 4 -1.25 11.68 2.26
CA LEU A 4 -1.94 10.45 2.63
C LEU A 4 -2.69 9.88 1.43
N ARG A 5 -3.35 10.71 0.62
CA ARG A 5 -4.01 10.29 -0.63
C ARG A 5 -3.03 9.70 -1.67
N LYS A 6 -1.81 10.24 -1.77
CA LYS A 6 -0.76 9.68 -2.65
C LYS A 6 -0.19 8.35 -2.12
N LEU A 7 -0.04 8.22 -0.80
CA LEU A 7 0.36 6.96 -0.13
C LEU A 7 -0.76 5.88 -0.18
N LEU A 8 -2.02 6.32 -0.20
CA LEU A 8 -3.23 5.50 -0.39
C LEU A 8 -3.31 4.96 -1.83
N ALA A 9 -3.14 5.83 -2.84
CA ALA A 9 -3.10 5.44 -4.24
C ALA A 9 -1.97 4.44 -4.57
N PHE A 10 -0.91 4.41 -3.76
CA PHE A 10 0.18 3.46 -3.85
C PHE A 10 -0.23 2.02 -3.53
N LEU A 11 -1.12 1.83 -2.55
CA LEU A 11 -1.67 0.51 -2.19
C LEU A 11 -2.62 -0.03 -3.26
N VAL A 12 -3.25 0.85 -4.06
CA VAL A 12 -4.14 0.50 -5.19
C VAL A 12 -3.39 -0.27 -6.28
N VAL A 13 -2.11 0.04 -6.49
CA VAL A 13 -1.25 -0.59 -7.52
C VAL A 13 -1.02 -2.09 -7.26
N ILE A 14 -1.12 -2.54 -6.01
CA ILE A 14 -0.90 -3.93 -5.59
C ILE A 14 -2.00 -4.87 -6.10
N ALA A 15 -3.23 -4.38 -6.19
CA ALA A 15 -4.39 -5.24 -6.30
C ALA A 15 -4.90 -5.44 -7.75
N LEU A 16 -4.03 -5.06 -8.66
CA LEU A 16 -4.14 -5.08 -10.11
C LEU A 16 -3.78 -6.46 -10.73
N LEU A 17 -3.91 -7.59 -10.01
CA LEU A 17 -3.25 -8.87 -10.36
C LEU A 17 -4.15 -10.09 -10.67
N GLY A 18 -4.91 -10.14 -11.78
CA GLY A 18 -5.65 -11.33 -12.25
C GLY A 18 -5.42 -11.84 -13.70
N GLY A 19 -5.06 -13.13 -13.86
CA GLY A 19 -5.47 -13.97 -15.01
C GLY A 19 -4.56 -15.16 -15.46
N GLY A 20 -5.08 -16.41 -15.45
CA GLY A 20 -4.77 -17.50 -16.44
C GLY A 20 -4.60 -19.00 -16.02
N ALA A 21 -5.60 -19.85 -16.37
CA ALA A 21 -5.62 -21.30 -16.80
C ALA A 21 -5.21 -22.50 -15.90
N VAL A 22 -5.80 -23.71 -16.04
CA VAL A 22 -7.15 -24.22 -15.65
C VAL A 22 -6.95 -25.52 -14.82
N TYR A 23 -7.85 -25.79 -13.86
CA TYR A 23 -7.98 -26.97 -12.95
C TYR A 23 -7.25 -27.01 -11.60
N ALA A 24 -5.99 -26.59 -11.47
CA ALA A 24 -5.32 -26.56 -10.16
C ALA A 24 -5.58 -25.26 -9.35
N LEU A 25 -6.47 -24.41 -9.87
CA LEU A 25 -6.66 -23.01 -9.50
C LEU A 25 -7.88 -22.78 -8.64
N GLN A 26 -8.72 -23.78 -8.40
CA GLN A 26 -9.83 -23.61 -7.48
C GLN A 26 -9.28 -23.14 -6.11
N PRO A 27 -9.92 -22.15 -5.48
CA PRO A 27 -9.46 -21.61 -4.22
C PRO A 27 -9.56 -22.72 -3.17
N SER A 28 -8.69 -22.66 -2.16
CA SER A 28 -8.75 -23.65 -1.07
C SER A 28 -10.08 -23.52 -0.32
N GLU A 29 -10.54 -22.28 -0.18
CA GLU A 29 -11.79 -21.83 0.41
C GLU A 29 -12.16 -20.49 -0.22
N ASP A 30 -13.46 -20.21 -0.40
CA ASP A 30 -13.91 -18.88 -0.82
C ASP A 30 -13.58 -17.82 0.23
N ILE A 31 -13.22 -16.60 -0.20
CA ILE A 31 -13.05 -15.47 0.71
C ILE A 31 -14.38 -15.17 1.39
N LYS A 32 -14.43 -15.27 2.72
CA LYS A 32 -15.66 -15.06 3.47
C LYS A 32 -16.11 -13.60 3.33
N PRO A 33 -17.42 -13.31 3.28
CA PRO A 33 -17.91 -11.93 3.17
C PRO A 33 -17.34 -10.97 4.23
N SER A 34 -17.11 -11.46 5.45
CA SER A 34 -16.51 -10.68 6.55
C SER A 34 -15.00 -10.45 6.43
N GLU A 35 -14.33 -11.17 5.53
CA GLU A 35 -12.90 -11.03 5.27
C GLU A 35 -12.61 -10.11 4.07
N LYS A 36 -13.66 -9.73 3.32
CA LYS A 36 -13.56 -8.83 2.19
C LYS A 36 -13.29 -7.41 2.66
N LEU A 37 -12.45 -6.69 1.90
CA LEU A 37 -12.14 -5.30 2.17
C LEU A 37 -13.40 -4.42 2.20
N SER A 38 -14.39 -4.71 1.34
CA SER A 38 -15.67 -4.01 1.27
C SER A 38 -16.48 -4.08 2.57
N SER A 39 -16.22 -5.07 3.44
CA SER A 39 -16.87 -5.20 4.74
C SER A 39 -16.24 -4.33 5.85
N VAL A 40 -15.10 -3.71 5.58
CA VAL A 40 -14.39 -2.86 6.54
C VAL A 40 -15.16 -1.55 6.73
N ASN A 41 -15.62 -1.31 7.96
CA ASN A 41 -16.27 -0.06 8.34
C ASN A 41 -15.28 1.10 8.20
N SER A 42 -15.42 1.84 7.10
CA SER A 42 -14.45 2.83 6.65
C SER A 42 -14.69 4.21 7.26
N SER A 43 -14.88 4.29 8.58
CA SER A 43 -14.76 5.56 9.29
C SER A 43 -13.28 5.85 9.53
N MET A 44 -12.55 6.17 8.45
CA MET A 44 -11.15 6.55 8.54
C MET A 44 -11.05 7.87 9.31
N ASP A 45 -10.74 7.78 10.60
CA ASP A 45 -10.54 8.98 11.42
C ASP A 45 -9.16 9.59 11.12
N LEU A 46 -9.16 10.48 10.13
CA LEU A 46 -8.00 11.30 9.79
C LEU A 46 -7.47 12.09 11.00
N ALA A 47 -8.30 12.36 12.02
CA ALA A 47 -7.85 13.06 13.22
C ALA A 47 -6.91 12.18 14.06
N SER A 48 -7.20 10.89 14.19
CA SER A 48 -6.31 9.93 14.87
C SER A 48 -4.96 9.78 14.17
N LEU A 49 -4.96 9.70 12.83
CA LEU A 49 -3.73 9.70 12.02
C LEU A 49 -2.90 10.98 12.21
N ASN A 50 -3.55 12.15 12.19
CA ASN A 50 -2.89 13.43 12.40
C ASN A 50 -2.33 13.53 13.83
N LYS A 51 -3.05 13.02 14.84
CA LYS A 51 -2.63 13.06 16.24
C LYS A 51 -1.36 12.25 16.46
N GLU A 52 -1.30 11.04 15.94
CA GLU A 52 -0.11 10.18 16.05
C GLU A 52 1.09 10.76 15.27
N PHE A 53 0.83 11.28 14.08
CA PHE A 53 1.86 11.95 13.29
C PHE A 53 2.43 13.19 14.00
N ILE A 54 1.59 13.98 14.67
CA ILE A 54 2.01 15.17 15.43
C ILE A 54 2.72 14.78 16.73
N SER A 55 2.22 13.77 17.45
CA SER A 55 2.81 13.36 18.74
C SER A 55 4.22 12.79 18.62
N ASN A 56 4.56 12.25 17.45
CA ASN A 56 5.88 11.69 17.16
C ASN A 56 6.83 12.67 16.45
N VAL A 57 6.45 13.95 16.33
CA VAL A 57 7.33 14.97 15.76
C VAL A 57 8.53 15.21 16.67
N SER A 58 9.71 15.12 16.09
CA SER A 58 10.97 15.48 16.73
C SER A 58 11.78 16.41 15.82
N TYR A 59 12.51 17.35 16.40
CA TYR A 59 13.43 18.20 15.66
C TYR A 59 14.86 17.92 16.13
N SER A 60 15.70 17.43 15.22
CA SER A 60 17.11 17.17 15.48
C SER A 60 17.90 17.24 14.18
N ASN A 61 19.21 17.51 14.25
CA ASN A 61 20.10 17.55 13.09
C ASN A 61 19.56 18.41 11.92
N SER A 62 18.95 19.56 12.24
CA SER A 62 18.34 20.48 11.26
C SER A 62 17.24 19.86 10.39
N LYS A 63 16.54 18.86 10.95
CA LYS A 63 15.41 18.19 10.31
C LYS A 63 14.27 17.99 11.30
N LEU A 64 13.05 18.24 10.84
CA LEU A 64 11.83 17.79 11.53
C LEU A 64 11.52 16.37 11.06
N SER A 65 11.52 15.42 11.97
CA SER A 65 11.25 14.00 11.69
C SER A 65 10.00 13.55 12.42
N THR A 66 9.28 12.60 11.86
CA THR A 66 8.10 12.00 12.48
C THR A 66 7.94 10.56 12.03
N SER A 67 7.25 9.79 12.85
CA SER A 67 6.88 8.41 12.56
C SER A 67 5.39 8.18 12.76
N LEU A 68 4.83 7.30 11.96
CA LEU A 68 3.46 6.82 12.06
C LEU A 68 3.49 5.30 12.11
N LYS A 69 2.79 4.71 13.09
CA LYS A 69 2.51 3.29 13.11
C LYS A 69 1.08 3.07 12.63
N ILE A 70 0.91 2.13 11.73
CA ILE A 70 -0.39 1.81 11.15
C ILE A 70 -0.65 0.35 11.51
N ASP A 71 -1.61 0.13 12.41
CA ASP A 71 -2.08 -1.21 12.73
C ASP A 71 -2.95 -1.78 11.60
N ASN A 72 -3.44 -3.01 11.78
CA ASN A 72 -4.23 -3.69 10.78
C ASN A 72 -5.57 -2.99 10.49
N GLU A 73 -6.24 -2.43 11.49
CA GLU A 73 -7.55 -1.78 11.31
C GLU A 73 -7.40 -0.47 10.52
N MET A 74 -6.40 0.32 10.87
CA MET A 74 -6.07 1.55 10.18
C MET A 74 -5.57 1.27 8.75
N PHE A 75 -4.74 0.24 8.56
CA PHE A 75 -4.30 -0.22 7.25
C PHE A 75 -5.48 -0.59 6.35
N LEU A 76 -6.42 -1.38 6.86
CA LEU A 76 -7.61 -1.78 6.11
C LEU A 76 -8.53 -0.61 5.79
N SER A 77 -8.71 0.33 6.73
CA SER A 77 -9.49 1.55 6.50
C SER A 77 -8.86 2.44 5.41
N ILE A 78 -7.53 2.58 5.46
CA ILE A 78 -6.72 3.25 4.43
C ILE A 78 -6.92 2.55 3.09
N LEU A 79 -6.69 1.24 3.02
CA LEU A 79 -6.81 0.47 1.79
C LEU A 79 -8.23 0.54 1.20
N ASN A 80 -9.27 0.39 2.02
CA ASN A 80 -10.66 0.50 1.57
C ASN A 80 -10.93 1.87 0.96
N HIS A 81 -10.59 2.95 1.67
CA HIS A 81 -10.81 4.31 1.19
C HIS A 81 -10.07 4.60 -0.12
N ALA A 82 -8.84 4.10 -0.27
CA ALA A 82 -8.02 4.28 -1.45
C ALA A 82 -8.56 3.57 -2.70
N THR A 83 -9.22 2.43 -2.50
CA THR A 83 -9.54 1.46 -3.54
C THR A 83 -11.04 1.30 -3.73
N LYS A 84 -11.83 2.23 -3.19
CA LYS A 84 -13.30 2.16 -3.16
C LYS A 84 -13.92 1.96 -4.55
N ASP A 85 -13.27 2.49 -5.57
CA ASP A 85 -13.73 2.44 -6.96
C ASP A 85 -13.23 1.20 -7.74
N SER A 86 -12.47 0.30 -7.10
CA SER A 86 -11.98 -0.93 -7.74
C SER A 86 -12.63 -2.15 -7.11
N ALA A 87 -13.62 -2.70 -7.81
CA ALA A 87 -14.39 -3.85 -7.35
C ALA A 87 -13.51 -5.07 -7.03
N GLU A 88 -12.48 -5.31 -7.84
CA GLU A 88 -11.55 -6.42 -7.66
C GLU A 88 -10.82 -6.35 -6.31
N ILE A 89 -10.38 -5.15 -5.94
CA ILE A 89 -9.65 -4.90 -4.70
C ILE A 89 -10.59 -5.00 -3.50
N GLN A 90 -11.80 -4.46 -3.64
CA GLN A 90 -12.83 -4.46 -2.60
C GLN A 90 -13.31 -5.87 -2.24
N GLU A 91 -13.29 -6.79 -3.21
CA GLU A 91 -13.65 -8.20 -2.99
C GLU A 91 -12.49 -9.06 -2.46
N GLY A 92 -11.27 -8.50 -2.39
CA GLY A 92 -10.10 -9.13 -1.81
C GLY A 92 -10.06 -9.13 -0.29
N SER A 93 -9.14 -9.91 0.28
CA SER A 93 -8.84 -9.95 1.72
C SER A 93 -7.40 -9.58 1.98
N TYR A 94 -7.18 -8.77 3.02
CA TYR A 94 -5.86 -8.25 3.36
C TYR A 94 -5.65 -8.30 4.86
N LYS A 95 -4.41 -8.55 5.29
CA LYS A 95 -4.07 -8.55 6.71
C LYS A 95 -2.58 -8.32 6.95
N LEU A 96 -2.24 -7.55 7.98
CA LEU A 96 -0.88 -7.49 8.50
C LEU A 96 -0.57 -8.76 9.31
N VAL A 97 0.43 -9.52 8.89
CA VAL A 97 0.83 -10.78 9.52
C VAL A 97 2.35 -10.81 9.67
N GLY A 98 2.82 -10.69 10.92
CA GLY A 98 4.25 -10.61 11.21
C GLY A 98 4.89 -9.42 10.49
N ASN A 99 5.78 -9.69 9.53
CA ASN A 99 6.51 -8.66 8.78
C ASN A 99 5.99 -8.49 7.33
N ARG A 100 4.75 -8.91 7.07
CA ARG A 100 4.18 -8.97 5.72
C ARG A 100 2.72 -8.54 5.69
N VAL A 101 2.26 -8.17 4.51
CA VAL A 101 0.83 -8.06 4.19
C VAL A 101 0.41 -9.35 3.50
N ALA A 102 -0.42 -10.16 4.14
CA ALA A 102 -1.10 -11.25 3.45
C ALA A 102 -2.21 -10.65 2.58
N ALA A 103 -2.20 -10.93 1.28
CA ALA A 103 -3.20 -10.45 0.33
C ALA A 103 -3.81 -11.64 -0.42
N LYS A 104 -5.13 -11.57 -0.62
CA LYS A 104 -5.92 -12.51 -1.42
C LYS A 104 -6.86 -11.74 -2.32
N LEU A 105 -6.95 -12.13 -3.59
CA LEU A 105 -7.83 -11.52 -4.57
C LEU A 105 -8.66 -12.61 -5.26
N PRO A 106 -9.98 -12.46 -5.35
CA PRO A 106 -10.78 -13.34 -6.18
C PRO A 106 -10.44 -13.08 -7.66
N VAL A 107 -10.28 -14.15 -8.42
CA VAL A 107 -10.08 -14.06 -9.87
C VAL A 107 -10.99 -15.06 -10.56
N GLN A 108 -11.63 -14.61 -11.65
CA GLN A 108 -12.44 -15.48 -12.48
C GLN A 108 -11.64 -15.94 -13.68
N LEU A 109 -11.50 -17.25 -13.81
CA LEU A 109 -10.73 -17.89 -14.88
C LEU A 109 -11.72 -18.62 -15.78
N SER A 110 -12.21 -17.92 -16.80
CA SER A 110 -13.30 -18.34 -17.68
C SER A 110 -14.56 -18.73 -16.91
N PHE A 111 -14.68 -19.99 -16.49
CA PHE A 111 -15.84 -20.56 -15.79
C PHE A 111 -15.53 -21.02 -14.36
N ILE A 112 -14.29 -20.81 -13.90
CA ILE A 112 -13.82 -21.25 -12.57
C ILE A 112 -13.51 -20.02 -11.72
N ASN A 113 -14.11 -19.97 -10.53
CA ASN A 113 -13.69 -19.03 -9.49
C ASN A 113 -12.39 -19.54 -8.87
N SER A 114 -11.44 -18.64 -8.67
CA SER A 114 -10.10 -18.87 -8.15
C SER A 114 -9.73 -17.73 -7.20
N GLU A 115 -8.64 -17.88 -6.46
CA GLU A 115 -8.01 -16.78 -5.73
C GLU A 115 -6.54 -16.66 -6.14
N ILE A 116 -6.02 -15.44 -6.26
CA ILE A 116 -4.57 -15.19 -6.23
C ILE A 116 -4.21 -14.76 -4.83
N SER A 117 -3.15 -15.33 -4.26
CA SER A 117 -2.66 -14.98 -2.94
C SER A 117 -1.16 -14.72 -2.95
N SER A 118 -0.70 -13.80 -2.11
CA SER A 118 0.72 -13.54 -1.91
C SER A 118 0.96 -12.93 -0.53
N ASN A 119 2.14 -13.17 0.03
CA ASN A 119 2.63 -12.41 1.17
C ASN A 119 3.54 -11.29 0.67
N ILE A 120 3.16 -10.05 0.94
CA ILE A 120 3.86 -8.88 0.41
C ILE A 120 4.78 -8.34 1.50
N LYS A 121 6.08 -8.37 1.22
CA LYS A 121 7.06 -7.62 1.99
C LYS A 121 7.10 -6.18 1.48
N LEU A 122 6.91 -5.24 2.39
CA LEU A 122 6.97 -3.81 2.12
C LEU A 122 8.29 -3.26 2.66
N SER A 123 9.04 -2.56 1.81
CA SER A 123 10.24 -1.83 2.22
C SER A 123 10.36 -0.55 1.41
N GLY A 124 10.88 0.52 2.00
CA GLY A 124 11.14 1.73 1.25
C GLY A 124 11.96 2.72 2.05
N SER A 125 12.70 3.55 1.33
CA SER A 125 13.50 4.66 1.87
C SER A 125 13.79 5.66 0.76
N ASN A 126 14.12 6.90 1.12
CA ASN A 126 14.51 7.94 0.18
C ASN A 126 13.51 8.13 -0.98
N ASN A 127 12.21 8.18 -0.66
CA ASN A 127 11.10 8.30 -1.63
C ASN A 127 11.03 7.17 -2.68
N LYS A 128 11.69 6.04 -2.42
CA LYS A 128 11.53 4.79 -3.16
C LYS A 128 10.80 3.80 -2.28
N ILE A 129 9.85 3.08 -2.85
CA ILE A 129 9.15 2.00 -2.16
C ILE A 129 9.17 0.77 -3.04
N GLU A 130 9.36 -0.37 -2.40
CA GLU A 130 9.44 -1.70 -2.97
C GLU A 130 8.41 -2.61 -2.31
N LEU A 131 7.71 -3.35 -3.14
CA LEU A 131 6.76 -4.38 -2.77
C LEU A 131 7.30 -5.68 -3.34
N THR A 132 7.72 -6.59 -2.47
CA THR A 132 8.20 -7.92 -2.88
C THR A 132 7.08 -8.92 -2.65
N LEU A 133 6.58 -9.52 -3.72
CA LEU A 133 5.55 -10.54 -3.67
C LEU A 133 6.21 -11.88 -3.36
N GLU A 134 5.99 -12.39 -2.16
CA GLU A 134 6.50 -13.68 -1.73
C GLU A 134 5.38 -14.73 -1.77
N ASP A 135 5.75 -15.98 -2.05
CA ASP A 135 4.85 -17.13 -2.09
C ASP A 135 3.59 -16.92 -2.94
N ALA A 136 3.71 -16.21 -4.07
CA ALA A 136 2.59 -15.93 -4.95
C ALA A 136 1.97 -17.23 -5.48
N LYS A 137 0.66 -17.36 -5.34
CA LYS A 137 -0.10 -18.56 -5.70
C LYS A 137 -1.39 -18.20 -6.40
N ILE A 138 -1.85 -19.09 -7.25
CA ILE A 138 -3.20 -19.10 -7.81
C ILE A 138 -3.90 -20.39 -7.40
N GLY A 139 -4.95 -20.27 -6.59
CA GLY A 139 -5.48 -21.36 -5.78
C GLY A 139 -4.37 -21.97 -4.91
N LYS A 140 -4.01 -23.23 -5.19
CA LYS A 140 -2.94 -23.95 -4.48
C LYS A 140 -1.61 -24.00 -5.24
N VAL A 141 -1.56 -23.44 -6.44
CA VAL A 141 -0.41 -23.55 -7.35
C VAL A 141 0.50 -22.34 -7.19
N PRO A 142 1.79 -22.52 -6.89
CA PRO A 142 2.78 -21.45 -6.94
C PRO A 142 2.86 -20.83 -8.34
N ILE A 143 2.90 -19.50 -8.42
CA ILE A 143 3.11 -18.77 -9.66
C ILE A 143 4.63 -18.61 -9.85
N PRO A 144 5.21 -19.09 -10.96
CA PRO A 144 6.63 -18.88 -11.24
C PRO A 144 6.96 -17.40 -11.43
N ASP A 145 8.14 -16.96 -10.98
CA ASP A 145 8.56 -15.56 -11.03
C ASP A 145 8.50 -14.96 -12.44
N PHE A 146 8.87 -15.71 -13.49
CA PHE A 146 8.81 -15.19 -14.87
C PHE A 146 7.37 -14.90 -15.32
N ALA A 147 6.41 -15.73 -14.88
CA ALA A 147 5.00 -15.57 -15.21
C ALA A 147 4.41 -14.40 -14.41
N LEU A 148 4.75 -14.32 -13.13
CA LEU A 148 4.40 -13.20 -12.25
C LEU A 148 4.95 -11.88 -12.79
N GLU A 149 6.22 -11.83 -13.17
CA GLU A 149 6.87 -10.64 -13.72
C GLU A 149 6.21 -10.19 -15.03
N LYS A 150 5.96 -11.11 -15.96
CA LYS A 150 5.29 -10.80 -17.23
C LYS A 150 3.90 -10.21 -16.96
N TYR A 151 3.13 -10.88 -16.11
CA TYR A 151 1.81 -10.44 -15.71
C TYR A 151 1.85 -9.04 -15.08
N LEU A 152 2.76 -8.83 -14.12
CA LEU A 152 2.96 -7.55 -13.42
C LEU A 152 3.32 -6.43 -14.38
N LYS A 153 4.25 -6.68 -15.33
CA LYS A 153 4.63 -5.69 -16.34
C LYS A 153 3.46 -5.31 -17.22
N GLU A 154 2.70 -6.29 -17.71
CA GLU A 154 1.54 -6.04 -18.58
C GLU A 154 0.52 -5.16 -17.87
N TYR A 155 0.15 -5.53 -16.64
CA TYR A 155 -0.89 -4.80 -15.93
C TYR A 155 -0.42 -3.41 -15.44
N LEU A 156 0.82 -3.32 -14.98
CA LEU A 156 1.37 -2.07 -14.44
C LEU A 156 1.96 -1.15 -15.53
N THR A 157 1.82 -1.52 -16.80
CA THR A 157 2.26 -0.69 -17.93
C THR A 157 1.56 0.68 -17.88
N GLY A 158 2.33 1.75 -18.04
CA GLY A 158 1.81 3.12 -18.05
C GLY A 158 1.56 3.74 -16.67
N THR A 159 1.69 2.98 -15.58
CA THR A 159 1.52 3.51 -14.20
C THR A 159 2.75 4.24 -13.67
N GLY A 160 3.89 4.15 -14.36
CA GLY A 160 5.16 4.74 -13.94
C GLY A 160 5.92 3.90 -12.89
N VAL A 161 5.44 2.71 -12.56
CA VAL A 161 6.12 1.75 -11.68
C VAL A 161 7.02 0.82 -12.49
N SER A 162 8.07 0.32 -11.85
CA SER A 162 9.00 -0.64 -12.43
C SER A 162 8.79 -2.02 -11.81
N VAL A 163 8.95 -3.07 -12.62
CA VAL A 163 8.78 -4.46 -12.19
C VAL A 163 10.04 -5.22 -12.58
N ASN A 164 10.60 -5.97 -11.62
CA ASN A 164 11.74 -6.87 -11.82
C ASN A 164 11.51 -8.15 -11.01
N GLY A 165 11.29 -9.27 -11.68
CA GLY A 165 10.83 -10.50 -11.05
C GLY A 165 9.54 -10.29 -10.27
N ASN A 166 9.58 -10.65 -8.98
CA ASN A 166 8.51 -10.48 -8.01
C ASN A 166 8.54 -9.14 -7.24
N VAL A 167 9.42 -8.21 -7.63
CA VAL A 167 9.56 -6.90 -6.97
C VAL A 167 8.93 -5.81 -7.82
N ILE A 168 7.94 -5.12 -7.25
CA ILE A 168 7.38 -3.88 -7.78
C ILE A 168 8.09 -2.72 -7.08
N THR A 169 8.70 -1.85 -7.86
CA THR A 169 9.38 -0.65 -7.39
C THR A 169 8.66 0.59 -7.89
N ILE A 170 8.30 1.46 -6.96
CA ILE A 170 7.74 2.77 -7.25
C ILE A 170 8.82 3.79 -6.95
N ASN A 171 9.31 4.40 -8.03
CA ASN A 171 10.35 5.42 -7.97
C ASN A 171 9.72 6.81 -7.81
N LYS A 172 10.40 7.69 -7.09
CA LYS A 172 10.03 9.11 -6.97
C LYS A 172 8.60 9.30 -6.45
N VAL A 173 8.26 8.70 -5.31
CA VAL A 173 6.98 9.00 -4.65
C VAL A 173 6.95 10.50 -4.33
N GLU A 174 6.12 11.25 -5.04
CA GLU A 174 6.01 12.70 -4.90
C GLU A 174 5.24 13.08 -3.63
N LEU A 175 5.92 12.97 -2.50
CA LEU A 175 5.43 13.40 -1.21
C LEU A 175 5.96 14.82 -0.92
N PRO A 176 5.17 15.70 -0.30
CA PRO A 176 5.68 16.98 0.22
C PRO A 176 6.54 16.81 1.48
N VAL A 177 6.85 15.57 1.86
CA VAL A 177 7.81 15.23 2.91
C VAL A 177 8.80 14.24 2.30
N LYS A 178 10.01 14.16 2.85
CA LYS A 178 10.91 13.07 2.49
C LYS A 178 10.46 11.81 3.23
N LEU A 179 10.15 10.74 2.51
CA LEU A 179 10.02 9.41 3.08
C LEU A 179 11.42 8.91 3.46
N GLU A 180 11.66 8.76 4.76
CA GLU A 180 12.91 8.21 5.28
C GLU A 180 12.87 6.69 5.32
N GLY A 181 11.71 6.12 5.66
CA GLY A 181 11.54 4.66 5.80
C GLY A 181 10.08 4.23 5.77
N ILE A 182 9.80 3.09 5.15
CA ILE A 182 8.53 2.36 5.31
C ILE A 182 8.81 0.86 5.35
N GLU A 183 8.19 0.15 6.30
CA GLU A 183 8.28 -1.30 6.41
C GLU A 183 7.08 -1.89 7.14
N VAL A 184 6.84 -3.20 6.98
CA VAL A 184 5.95 -3.96 7.87
C VAL A 184 6.81 -4.69 8.89
N SER A 185 6.58 -4.43 10.18
CA SER A 185 7.24 -5.16 11.25
C SER A 185 6.30 -5.32 12.45
N ASN A 186 6.29 -6.52 13.04
CA ASN A 186 5.46 -6.87 14.19
C ASN A 186 3.95 -6.59 14.01
N GLY A 187 3.41 -6.87 12.82
CA GLY A 187 1.99 -6.67 12.51
C GLY A 187 1.57 -5.22 12.33
N MET A 188 2.52 -4.30 12.20
CA MET A 188 2.29 -2.87 11.97
C MET A 188 3.08 -2.41 10.74
N ILE A 189 2.53 -1.46 9.99
CA ILE A 189 3.31 -0.69 9.02
C ILE A 189 3.94 0.49 9.76
N ASN A 190 5.26 0.56 9.75
CA ASN A 190 6.02 1.67 10.32
C ASN A 190 6.43 2.61 9.20
N VAL A 191 6.02 3.86 9.28
CA VAL A 191 6.37 4.92 8.32
C VAL A 191 7.18 5.99 9.03
N SER A 192 8.28 6.43 8.44
CA SER A 192 9.07 7.56 8.92
C SER A 192 9.25 8.59 7.80
N ALA A 193 9.07 9.85 8.14
CA ALA A 193 9.17 10.96 7.22
C ALA A 193 9.91 12.13 7.85
N SER A 194 10.51 12.98 7.00
CA SER A 194 11.22 14.17 7.44
C SER A 194 10.99 15.37 6.55
N LEU A 195 11.28 16.54 7.12
CA LEU A 195 11.34 17.83 6.46
C LEU A 195 12.67 18.51 6.81
N THR A 196 13.31 19.07 5.78
CA THR A 196 14.46 19.95 5.94
C THR A 196 14.03 21.34 6.41
N ASN A 197 14.95 22.12 6.97
CA ASN A 197 14.70 23.52 7.33
C ASN A 197 14.19 24.35 6.14
N GLU A 198 14.72 24.13 4.94
CA GLU A 198 14.24 24.81 3.73
C GLU A 198 12.77 24.51 3.46
N GLN A 199 12.35 23.23 3.53
CA GLN A 199 10.95 22.85 3.35
C GLN A 199 10.05 23.39 4.46
N LEU A 200 10.52 23.41 5.71
CA LEU A 200 9.78 23.99 6.84
C LEU A 200 9.55 25.48 6.64
N LEU A 201 10.56 26.23 6.22
CA LEU A 201 10.45 27.66 5.93
C LEU A 201 9.52 27.92 4.73
N GLN A 202 9.60 27.09 3.68
CA GLN A 202 8.68 27.16 2.56
C GLN A 202 7.23 26.94 3.00
N TYR A 203 6.94 25.91 3.80
CA TYR A 203 5.59 25.65 4.29
C TYR A 203 5.11 26.71 5.28
N GLY A 204 5.97 27.15 6.20
CA GLY A 204 5.67 28.22 7.14
C GLY A 204 5.33 29.53 6.42
N SER A 205 6.11 29.91 5.40
CA SER A 205 5.84 31.12 4.62
C SER A 205 4.56 31.03 3.80
N GLN A 206 4.23 29.87 3.23
CA GLN A 206 2.95 29.65 2.52
C GLN A 206 1.76 29.74 3.48
N ALA A 207 1.84 29.13 4.66
CA ALA A 207 0.79 29.17 5.66
C ALA A 207 0.54 30.61 6.15
N LEU A 208 1.62 31.37 6.40
CA LEU A 208 1.53 32.78 6.78
C LEU A 208 0.90 33.64 5.68
N LYS A 209 1.30 33.46 4.42
CA LYS A 209 0.67 34.18 3.29
C LYS A 209 -0.83 33.90 3.17
N GLY A 210 -1.22 32.64 3.31
CA GLY A 210 -2.63 32.23 3.28
C GLY A 210 -3.45 32.83 4.43
N TYR A 211 -2.84 33.02 5.61
CA TYR A 211 -3.49 33.67 6.76
C TYR A 211 -3.58 35.20 6.60
N LEU A 212 -2.57 35.81 5.99
CA LEU A 212 -2.47 37.26 5.81
C LEU A 212 -3.19 37.77 4.55
N GLY A 213 -3.79 36.90 3.75
CA GLY A 213 -4.62 37.29 2.60
C GLY A 213 -3.86 37.94 1.44
N ALA A 214 -2.56 37.63 1.28
CA ALA A 214 -1.70 38.13 0.21
C ALA A 214 -1.55 37.14 -0.94
#